data_AF-A0A1A8M303-F1
#
_entry.id   AF-A0A1A8M303-F1
#
_cell.length_a   1.000
_cell.length_b   1.000
_cell.length_c   1.000
_cell.angle_alpha   90.00
_cell.angle_beta   90.00
_cell.angle_gamma   90.00
#
_symmetry.space_group_name_H-M   'P 1'
#
loop_
_entity.id
_entity.type
_entity.pdbx_description
1 polymer ?
#
loop_
_entity_poly.entity_id
_entity_poly.type
_entity_poly.pdbx_seq_one_letter_code
_entity_poly.pdbx_strand_id
1 'polypeptide(L)'
;MAKDVDSLVLCMQALLCDHMFSLDPTVPPVPFNVQLYESSKPLRIGYLESDGYSQPTPSMARGIREVKALLEQAGHTLVPYQPLRVNKIMTELVFKGIFADGATSMVQKLKGGPIDPCLRDQVNLYALPKWLKRIIGFLLKPFSPRFPFILDAVSGLKSIPDLWKQHAAVEDYISETITHWRSCNIDVVLCPVVGPAYNFTYSLYNLLNFPAGVVPVSTVTADDEEELKHYKGVFQDKMDKLLKKAVTGAEGLPVAVQCVALPWQDEVCLRFMKEVEHLVKQKRK
;
A
#
# COMPACT_ATOMS: atom_id res chain seq x y z
N MET A 1 -13.20 -6.46 6.26
CA MET A 1 -12.29 -7.64 6.34
C MET A 1 -13.13 -8.88 6.52
N ALA A 2 -12.78 -9.98 5.86
CA ALA A 2 -13.49 -11.26 5.95
C ALA A 2 -12.58 -12.42 5.53
N LYS A 3 -13.09 -13.66 5.59
CA LYS A 3 -12.34 -14.88 5.23
C LYS A 3 -12.26 -15.16 3.72
N ASP A 4 -13.19 -14.59 2.97
CA ASP A 4 -13.31 -14.73 1.52
C ASP A 4 -13.86 -13.44 0.91
N VAL A 5 -13.72 -13.31 -0.41
CA VAL A 5 -14.15 -12.12 -1.14
C VAL A 5 -15.67 -11.97 -1.15
N ASP A 6 -16.44 -13.06 -1.15
CA ASP A 6 -17.91 -13.01 -1.17
C ASP A 6 -18.47 -12.37 0.10
N SER A 7 -17.85 -12.64 1.25
CA SER A 7 -18.18 -11.99 2.51
C SER A 7 -17.88 -10.48 2.51
N LEU A 8 -16.84 -10.04 1.78
CA LEU A 8 -16.56 -8.61 1.60
C LEU A 8 -17.65 -7.95 0.75
N VAL A 9 -18.06 -8.62 -0.34
CA VAL A 9 -19.13 -8.17 -1.23
C VAL A 9 -20.44 -8.05 -0.48
N LEU A 10 -20.82 -9.07 0.29
CA LEU A 10 -22.03 -9.06 1.12
C LEU A 10 -22.03 -7.88 2.10
N CYS A 11 -20.89 -7.62 2.75
CA CYS A 11 -20.74 -6.48 3.66
C CYS A 11 -20.92 -5.14 2.93
N MET A 12 -20.30 -4.97 1.76
CA MET A 12 -20.44 -3.75 0.97
C MET A 12 -21.87 -3.53 0.48
N GLN A 13 -22.55 -4.59 0.01
CA GLN A 13 -23.96 -4.51 -0.39
C GLN A 13 -24.87 -4.11 0.78
N ALA A 14 -24.61 -4.61 1.98
CA ALA A 14 -25.38 -4.26 3.17
C ALA A 14 -25.15 -2.79 3.61
N LEU A 15 -23.92 -2.29 3.47
CA LEU A 15 -23.56 -0.93 3.86
C LEU A 15 -23.97 0.13 2.83
N LEU A 16 -23.89 -0.17 1.53
CA LEU A 16 -24.26 0.75 0.44
C LEU A 16 -25.77 0.70 0.17
N CYS A 17 -26.56 1.12 1.16
CA CYS A 17 -28.02 1.12 1.12
C CYS A 17 -28.62 2.47 1.54
N ASP A 18 -29.90 2.67 1.23
CA ASP A 18 -30.64 3.91 1.53
C ASP A 18 -30.58 4.30 3.01
N HIS A 19 -30.55 3.32 3.91
CA HIS A 19 -30.44 3.60 5.35
C HIS A 19 -29.12 4.31 5.68
N MET A 20 -27.99 3.81 5.18
CA MET A 20 -26.68 4.46 5.37
C MET A 20 -26.70 5.87 4.77
N PHE A 21 -27.13 6.00 3.52
CA PHE A 21 -27.15 7.30 2.84
C PHE A 21 -28.05 8.33 3.52
N SER A 22 -29.13 7.87 4.18
CA SER A 22 -29.99 8.74 4.99
C SER A 22 -29.37 9.14 6.34
N LEU A 23 -28.54 8.28 6.93
CA LEU A 23 -27.87 8.53 8.21
C LEU A 23 -26.72 9.54 8.04
N ASP A 24 -25.96 9.43 6.95
CA ASP A 24 -24.86 10.35 6.65
C ASP A 24 -24.95 10.89 5.21
N PRO A 25 -25.55 12.08 5.02
CA PRO A 25 -25.69 12.70 3.71
C PRO A 25 -24.35 13.26 3.17
N THR A 26 -23.25 13.18 3.92
CA THR A 26 -21.92 13.56 3.40
C THR A 26 -21.29 12.46 2.55
N VAL A 27 -21.79 11.24 2.62
CA VAL A 27 -21.38 10.12 1.77
C VAL A 27 -22.17 10.16 0.44
N PRO A 28 -21.49 10.08 -0.72
CA PRO A 28 -22.19 9.98 -2.01
C PRO A 28 -23.12 8.74 -2.05
N PRO A 29 -24.40 8.89 -2.43
CA PRO A 29 -25.36 7.79 -2.48
C PRO A 29 -25.14 6.90 -3.71
N VAL A 30 -24.00 6.19 -3.72
CA VAL A 30 -23.61 5.27 -4.79
C VAL A 30 -23.91 3.85 -4.34
N PRO A 31 -24.97 3.20 -4.87
CA PRO A 31 -25.31 1.83 -4.50
C PRO A 31 -24.31 0.84 -5.12
N PHE A 32 -24.19 -0.34 -4.50
CA PHE A 32 -23.33 -1.41 -5.00
C PHE A 32 -23.75 -1.87 -6.41
N ASN A 33 -22.84 -1.76 -7.38
CA ASN A 33 -23.09 -2.15 -8.76
C ASN A 33 -22.82 -3.65 -8.99
N VAL A 34 -23.85 -4.46 -8.81
CA VAL A 34 -23.81 -5.92 -9.02
C VAL A 34 -23.33 -6.30 -10.43
N GLN A 35 -23.74 -5.56 -11.46
CA GLN A 35 -23.38 -5.89 -12.84
C GLN A 35 -21.88 -5.71 -13.11
N LEU A 36 -21.25 -4.71 -12.49
CA LEU A 36 -19.79 -4.53 -12.58
C LEU A 36 -19.06 -5.66 -11.85
N TYR A 37 -19.54 -6.04 -10.67
CA TYR A 37 -18.97 -7.13 -9.88
C TYR A 37 -19.06 -8.49 -10.60
N GLU A 38 -20.25 -8.84 -11.13
CA GLU A 38 -20.53 -10.13 -11.77
C GLU A 38 -19.99 -10.25 -13.20
N SER A 39 -19.35 -9.21 -13.74
CA SER A 39 -18.80 -9.26 -15.09
C SER A 39 -17.78 -10.38 -15.26
N SER A 40 -17.79 -11.06 -16.40
CA SER A 40 -16.81 -12.10 -16.77
C SER A 40 -15.86 -11.65 -17.88
N LYS A 41 -15.90 -10.38 -18.28
CA LYS A 41 -15.08 -9.86 -19.38
C LYS A 41 -13.58 -9.96 -19.06
N PRO A 42 -12.72 -10.38 -20.01
CA PRO A 42 -11.28 -10.39 -19.79
C PRO A 42 -10.76 -9.02 -19.35
N LEU A 43 -10.01 -8.99 -18.24
CA LEU A 43 -9.37 -7.79 -17.72
C LEU A 43 -8.04 -7.50 -18.41
N ARG A 44 -7.71 -6.20 -18.51
CA ARG A 44 -6.37 -5.71 -18.79
C ARG A 44 -5.74 -5.31 -17.47
N ILE A 45 -4.80 -6.12 -16.99
CA ILE A 45 -4.29 -6.06 -15.62
C ILE A 45 -2.87 -5.47 -15.69
N GLY A 46 -2.70 -4.27 -15.13
CA GLY A 46 -1.37 -3.75 -14.85
C GLY A 46 -0.71 -4.60 -13.78
N TYR A 47 0.57 -4.95 -13.92
CA TYR A 47 1.28 -5.66 -12.85
C TYR A 47 2.64 -5.06 -12.57
N LEU A 48 3.04 -5.09 -11.29
CA LEU A 48 4.39 -4.80 -10.84
C LEU A 48 4.88 -5.86 -9.85
N GLU A 49 6.16 -6.22 -9.95
CA GLU A 49 6.85 -7.00 -8.92
C GLU A 49 7.52 -6.11 -7.87
N SER A 50 7.98 -4.92 -8.29
CA SER A 50 8.66 -3.95 -7.42
C SER A 50 8.27 -2.53 -7.82
N ASP A 51 8.04 -1.70 -6.82
CA ASP A 51 7.73 -0.28 -6.98
C ASP A 51 8.99 0.61 -7.04
N GLY A 52 10.17 0.00 -6.86
CA GLY A 52 11.46 0.69 -6.79
C GLY A 52 11.75 1.39 -5.45
N TYR A 53 10.88 1.25 -4.45
CA TYR A 53 11.06 1.81 -3.11
C TYR A 53 11.25 0.74 -2.04
N SER A 54 10.48 -0.35 -2.10
CA SER A 54 10.64 -1.52 -1.24
C SER A 54 10.92 -2.74 -2.10
N GLN A 55 12.05 -3.41 -1.86
CA GLN A 55 12.34 -4.64 -2.58
C GLN A 55 11.36 -5.71 -2.08
N PRO A 56 10.63 -6.41 -2.96
CA PRO A 56 9.79 -7.52 -2.54
C PRO A 56 10.66 -8.62 -1.92
N THR A 57 10.15 -9.28 -0.88
CA THR A 57 10.75 -10.54 -0.41
C THR A 57 10.59 -11.62 -1.48
N PRO A 58 11.39 -12.69 -1.47
CA PRO A 58 11.27 -13.79 -2.45
C PRO A 58 9.85 -14.34 -2.53
N SER A 59 9.21 -14.56 -1.37
CA SER A 59 7.83 -15.04 -1.29
C SER A 59 6.81 -14.05 -1.88
N MET A 60 6.96 -12.74 -1.65
CA MET A 60 6.13 -11.71 -2.30
C MET A 60 6.29 -11.73 -3.83
N ALA A 61 7.53 -11.75 -4.32
CA ALA A 61 7.82 -11.75 -5.76
C ALA A 61 7.26 -13.01 -6.43
N ARG A 62 7.44 -14.17 -5.80
CA ARG A 62 6.86 -15.44 -6.26
C ARG A 62 5.33 -15.40 -6.28
N GLY A 63 4.70 -14.88 -5.22
CA GLY A 63 3.24 -14.71 -5.17
C GLY A 63 2.70 -13.91 -6.35
N ILE A 64 3.36 -12.82 -6.74
CA ILE A 64 2.98 -12.03 -7.92
C ILE A 64 3.16 -12.82 -9.21
N ARG A 65 4.30 -13.49 -9.41
CA ARG A 65 4.57 -14.27 -10.63
C ARG A 65 3.59 -15.42 -10.81
N GLU A 66 3.25 -16.13 -9.74
CA GLU A 66 2.29 -17.23 -9.78
C GLU A 66 0.87 -16.74 -10.13
N VAL A 67 0.42 -15.65 -9.50
CA VAL A 67 -0.90 -15.07 -9.79
C VAL A 67 -0.96 -14.50 -11.20
N LYS A 68 0.09 -13.82 -11.65
CA LYS A 68 0.24 -13.34 -13.03
C LYS A 68 0.06 -14.49 -14.02
N ALA A 69 0.77 -15.60 -13.83
CA ALA A 69 0.69 -16.76 -14.73
C ALA A 69 -0.71 -17.37 -14.77
N LEU A 70 -1.39 -17.47 -13.62
CA LEU A 70 -2.77 -17.95 -13.55
C LEU A 70 -3.75 -17.04 -14.29
N LEU A 71 -3.61 -15.72 -14.13
CA LEU A 71 -4.46 -14.74 -14.81
C LEU A 71 -4.25 -14.75 -16.33
N GLU A 72 -3.00 -14.90 -16.79
CA GLU A 72 -2.68 -15.06 -18.23
C GLU A 72 -3.31 -16.34 -18.80
N GLN A 73 -3.23 -17.45 -18.06
CA GLN A 73 -3.88 -18.73 -18.45
C GLN A 73 -5.40 -18.64 -18.50
N ALA A 74 -6.01 -17.82 -17.63
CA ALA A 74 -7.44 -17.55 -17.63
C ALA A 74 -7.90 -16.60 -18.77
N GLY A 75 -6.98 -16.12 -19.61
CA GLY A 75 -7.28 -15.29 -20.78
C GLY A 75 -7.27 -13.78 -20.51
N HIS A 76 -6.77 -13.33 -19.36
CA HIS A 76 -6.55 -11.91 -19.10
C HIS A 76 -5.29 -11.38 -19.79
N THR A 77 -5.27 -10.09 -20.08
CA THR A 77 -4.07 -9.42 -20.62
C THR A 77 -3.28 -8.81 -19.48
N LEU A 78 -2.00 -9.19 -19.34
CA LEU A 78 -1.11 -8.63 -18.32
C LEU A 78 -0.20 -7.58 -18.96
N VAL A 79 -0.18 -6.38 -18.39
CA VAL A 79 0.57 -5.23 -18.88
C VAL A 79 1.60 -4.83 -17.82
N PRO A 80 2.90 -4.80 -18.12
CA PRO A 80 3.88 -4.25 -17.18
C PRO A 80 3.51 -2.81 -16.82
N TYR A 81 3.35 -2.52 -15.52
CA TYR A 81 2.94 -1.21 -15.04
C TYR A 81 3.92 -0.72 -13.98
N GLN A 82 4.38 0.53 -14.10
CA GLN A 82 5.28 1.13 -13.13
C GLN A 82 4.65 2.40 -12.55
N PRO A 83 4.36 2.45 -11.23
CA PRO A 83 3.83 3.66 -10.62
C PRO A 83 4.81 4.84 -10.75
N LEU A 84 4.28 6.04 -10.93
CA LEU A 84 5.07 7.23 -11.22
C LEU A 84 5.85 7.70 -9.98
N ARG A 85 7.18 7.80 -10.11
CA ARG A 85 8.08 8.53 -9.17
C ARG A 85 7.91 8.14 -7.69
N VAL A 86 7.64 6.86 -7.40
CA VAL A 86 7.32 6.36 -6.03
C VAL A 86 8.28 6.88 -4.96
N ASN A 87 9.60 6.81 -5.20
CA ASN A 87 10.62 7.26 -4.22
C ASN A 87 10.43 8.72 -3.80
N LYS A 88 10.14 9.61 -4.76
CA LYS A 88 9.90 11.04 -4.50
C LYS A 88 8.57 11.23 -3.78
N ILE A 89 7.52 10.57 -4.23
CA ILE A 89 6.15 10.73 -3.72
C ILE A 89 6.00 10.22 -2.30
N MET A 90 6.63 9.10 -1.95
CA MET A 90 6.63 8.56 -0.59
C MET A 90 7.17 9.57 0.42
N THR A 91 8.21 10.31 0.07
CA THR A 91 8.83 11.30 0.97
C THR A 91 8.15 12.66 0.92
N GLU A 92 7.85 13.17 -0.28
CA GLU A 92 7.38 14.54 -0.47
C GLU A 92 5.88 14.72 -0.32
N LEU A 93 5.08 13.68 -0.62
CA LEU A 93 3.63 13.76 -0.54
C LEU A 93 3.06 12.90 0.58
N VAL A 94 3.43 11.61 0.66
CA VAL A 94 2.88 10.69 1.67
C VAL A 94 3.31 11.10 3.08
N PHE A 95 4.61 11.06 3.38
CA PHE A 95 5.07 11.36 4.75
C PHE A 95 4.88 12.82 5.14
N LYS A 96 5.13 13.77 4.23
CA LYS A 96 4.90 15.20 4.53
C LYS A 96 3.43 15.54 4.74
N GLY A 97 2.51 14.89 4.02
CA GLY A 97 1.07 15.04 4.25
C GLY A 97 0.66 14.49 5.62
N ILE A 98 1.08 13.25 5.94
CA ILE A 98 0.77 12.61 7.24
C ILE A 98 1.31 13.43 8.42
N PHE A 99 2.54 13.93 8.30
CA PHE A 99 3.21 14.68 9.36
C PHE A 99 3.19 16.19 9.11
N ALA A 100 2.16 16.73 8.44
CA ALA A 100 2.11 18.13 8.05
C ALA A 100 2.34 19.11 9.21
N ASP A 101 1.88 18.78 10.42
CA ASP A 101 2.07 19.59 11.63
C ASP A 101 3.35 19.24 12.44
N GLY A 102 4.18 18.34 11.92
CA GLY A 102 5.38 17.82 12.57
C GLY A 102 5.08 16.80 13.68
N ALA A 103 3.97 16.08 13.57
CA ALA A 103 3.44 15.12 14.54
C ALA A 103 2.97 15.75 15.86
N THR A 104 2.81 17.08 15.91
CA THR A 104 2.50 17.84 17.14
C THR A 104 1.17 17.38 17.74
N SER A 105 0.12 17.32 16.94
CA SER A 105 -1.23 16.92 17.37
C SER A 105 -1.27 15.48 17.87
N MET A 106 -0.52 14.58 17.22
CA MET A 106 -0.41 13.19 17.64
C MET A 106 0.32 13.05 18.97
N VAL A 107 1.50 13.66 19.12
CA VAL A 107 2.29 13.61 20.36
C VAL A 107 1.51 14.22 21.52
N GLN A 108 0.75 15.29 21.29
CA GLN A 108 -0.10 15.90 22.32
C GLN A 108 -1.17 14.94 22.83
N LYS A 109 -1.83 14.17 21.95
CA LYS A 109 -2.84 13.18 22.34
C LYS A 109 -2.27 11.99 23.13
N LEU A 110 -0.99 11.68 22.94
CA LEU A 110 -0.31 10.60 23.67
C LEU A 110 0.22 11.04 25.04
N LYS A 111 0.24 12.35 25.33
CA LYS A 111 0.83 12.89 26.55
C LYS A 111 0.07 12.41 27.80
N GLY A 112 0.80 11.83 28.74
CA GLY A 112 0.24 11.34 30.02
C GLY A 112 -0.38 9.95 29.95
N GLY A 113 -0.47 9.34 28.75
CA GLY A 113 -0.90 7.96 28.57
C GLY A 113 0.26 6.97 28.55
N PRO A 114 -0.01 5.66 28.73
CA PRO A 114 1.00 4.63 28.52
C PRO A 114 1.41 4.56 27.04
N ILE A 115 2.70 4.41 26.78
CA ILE A 115 3.25 4.18 25.44
C ILE A 115 3.68 2.72 25.33
N ASP A 116 3.08 2.00 24.40
CA ASP A 116 3.47 0.62 24.10
C ASP A 116 4.96 0.55 23.70
N PRO A 117 5.72 -0.44 24.20
CA PRO A 117 7.13 -0.60 23.83
C PRO A 117 7.41 -0.61 22.33
N CYS A 118 6.50 -1.13 21.49
CA CYS A 118 6.70 -1.18 20.04
C CYS A 118 6.65 0.21 19.36
N LEU A 119 6.01 1.19 20.00
CA LEU A 119 5.88 2.57 19.51
C LEU A 119 6.89 3.52 20.15
N ARG A 120 7.61 3.09 21.19
CA ARG A 120 8.45 3.97 22.01
C ARG A 120 9.48 4.75 21.21
N ASP A 121 10.26 4.08 20.36
CA ASP A 121 11.29 4.72 19.54
C ASP A 121 10.69 5.74 18.56
N GLN A 122 9.52 5.40 18.01
CA GLN A 122 8.79 6.25 17.07
C GLN A 122 8.26 7.51 17.77
N VAL A 123 7.60 7.37 18.92
CA VAL A 123 7.05 8.49 19.69
C VAL A 123 8.17 9.40 20.22
N ASN A 124 9.27 8.81 20.70
CA ASN A 124 10.45 9.56 21.15
C ASN A 124 11.03 10.42 20.02
N LEU A 125 11.13 9.86 18.81
CA LEU A 125 11.59 10.60 17.64
C LEU A 125 10.66 11.77 17.31
N TYR A 126 9.35 11.55 17.40
CA TYR A 126 8.33 12.54 17.09
C TYR A 126 8.31 13.70 18.09
N ALA A 127 8.61 13.41 19.36
CA ALA A 127 8.68 14.41 20.42
C ALA A 127 9.91 15.32 20.35
N LEU A 128 10.94 14.99 19.55
CA LEU A 128 12.13 15.83 19.44
C LEU A 128 11.81 17.24 18.89
N PRO A 129 12.46 18.30 19.39
CA PRO A 129 12.35 19.63 18.81
C PRO A 129 12.71 19.67 17.33
N LYS A 130 11.99 20.47 16.53
CA LYS A 130 12.18 20.56 15.07
C LYS A 130 13.63 20.88 14.66
N TRP A 131 14.31 21.77 15.39
CA TRP A 131 15.70 22.13 15.11
C TRP A 131 16.65 20.94 15.29
N LEU A 132 16.41 20.10 16.31
CA LEU A 132 17.23 18.92 16.58
C LEU A 132 17.04 17.84 15.52
N LYS A 133 15.79 17.59 15.09
CA LYS A 133 15.46 16.69 13.97
C LYS A 133 16.22 17.09 12.70
N ARG A 134 16.31 18.39 12.40
CA ARG A 134 17.04 18.92 11.23
C ARG A 134 18.55 18.71 11.32
N ILE A 135 19.15 18.94 12.49
CA ILE A 135 20.59 18.69 12.71
C ILE A 135 20.88 17.19 12.52
N ILE A 136 20.08 16.31 13.15
CA ILE A 136 20.23 14.86 13.01
C ILE A 136 20.08 14.45 11.53
N GLY A 137 19.08 14.98 10.83
CA GLY A 137 18.86 14.70 9.41
C GLY A 137 20.04 15.13 8.53
N PHE A 138 20.62 16.31 8.79
CA PHE A 138 21.80 16.78 8.09
C PHE A 138 23.02 15.86 8.32
N LEU A 139 23.28 15.47 9.57
CA LEU A 139 24.42 14.62 9.93
C LEU A 139 24.29 13.19 9.37
N LEU A 140 23.07 12.67 9.24
CA LEU A 140 22.81 11.32 8.72
C LEU A 140 22.70 11.24 7.20
N LYS A 141 22.66 12.38 6.49
CA LYS A 141 22.56 12.45 5.03
C LYS A 141 23.58 11.60 4.26
N PRO A 142 24.88 11.53 4.64
CA PRO A 142 25.85 10.68 3.95
C PRO A 142 25.72 9.18 4.29
N PHE A 143 25.04 8.81 5.37
CA PHE A 143 25.00 7.44 5.89
C PHE A 143 23.67 6.71 5.69
N SER A 144 22.58 7.45 5.45
CA SER A 144 21.26 6.86 5.23
C SER A 144 20.53 7.57 4.08
N PRO A 145 20.10 6.84 3.05
CA PRO A 145 19.43 7.44 1.90
C PRO A 145 17.97 7.83 2.20
N ARG A 146 17.27 7.18 3.13
CA ARG A 146 15.85 7.46 3.42
C ARG A 146 15.62 8.24 4.71
N PHE A 147 16.37 7.94 5.76
CA PHE A 147 16.09 8.45 7.10
C PHE A 147 16.09 9.99 7.21
N PRO A 148 17.00 10.74 6.55
CA PRO A 148 16.96 12.20 6.54
C PRO A 148 15.65 12.77 5.99
N PHE A 149 15.07 12.14 4.96
CA PHE A 149 13.80 12.57 4.37
C PHE A 149 12.61 12.29 5.29
N ILE A 150 12.64 11.16 6.00
CA ILE A 150 11.64 10.85 7.03
C ILE A 150 11.72 11.87 8.17
N LEU A 151 12.91 12.26 8.61
CA LEU A 151 13.10 13.30 9.64
C LEU A 151 12.63 14.68 9.18
N ASP A 152 12.89 15.03 7.92
CA ASP A 152 12.36 16.27 7.32
C ASP A 152 10.83 16.26 7.31
N ALA A 153 10.21 15.17 6.86
CA ALA A 153 8.75 15.03 6.86
C ALA A 153 8.15 15.15 8.27
N VAL A 154 8.75 14.48 9.26
CA VAL A 154 8.33 14.51 10.68
C VAL A 154 8.64 15.86 11.36
N SER A 155 9.39 16.75 10.71
CA SER A 155 9.56 18.15 11.16
C SER A 155 8.37 19.03 10.76
N GLY A 156 7.52 18.55 9.87
CA GLY A 156 6.31 19.20 9.40
C GLY A 156 6.56 20.30 8.37
N LEU A 157 5.46 20.73 7.74
CA LEU A 157 5.42 21.86 6.85
C LEU A 157 5.62 23.17 7.63
N LYS A 158 6.15 24.19 6.95
CA LYS A 158 6.55 25.44 7.61
C LYS A 158 5.37 26.39 7.80
N SER A 159 4.35 26.29 6.95
CA SER A 159 3.25 27.25 6.87
C SER A 159 2.01 26.66 6.23
N ILE A 160 0.86 27.32 6.39
CA ILE A 160 -0.40 26.96 5.72
C ILE A 160 -0.29 27.06 4.19
N PRO A 161 0.36 28.08 3.59
CA PRO A 161 0.63 28.08 2.15
C PRO A 161 1.40 26.85 1.67
N ASP A 162 2.36 26.34 2.45
CA ASP A 162 3.08 25.12 2.09
C ASP A 162 2.19 23.87 2.17
N LEU A 163 1.24 23.84 3.12
CA LEU A 163 0.20 22.81 3.21
C LEU A 163 -0.71 22.82 1.98
N TRP A 164 -1.20 23.98 1.57
CA TRP A 164 -2.04 24.09 0.37
C TRP A 164 -1.29 23.70 -0.91
N LYS A 165 -0.01 24.10 -1.03
CA LYS A 165 0.85 23.64 -2.14
C LYS A 165 1.02 22.12 -2.13
N GLN A 166 1.17 21.53 -0.94
CA GLN A 166 1.30 20.09 -0.81
C GLN A 166 0.01 19.37 -1.21
N HIS A 167 -1.17 19.86 -0.80
CA HIS A 167 -2.46 19.32 -1.24
C HIS A 167 -2.65 19.41 -2.76
N ALA A 168 -2.37 20.57 -3.36
CA ALA A 168 -2.43 20.74 -4.81
C ALA A 168 -1.51 19.75 -5.54
N ALA A 169 -0.28 19.55 -5.03
CA ALA A 169 0.64 18.57 -5.61
C ALA A 169 0.16 17.11 -5.47
N VAL A 170 -0.67 16.80 -4.46
CA VAL A 170 -1.33 15.49 -4.34
C VAL A 170 -2.42 15.34 -5.40
N GLU A 171 -3.25 16.35 -5.60
CA GLU A 171 -4.30 16.36 -6.64
C GLU A 171 -3.71 16.24 -8.04
N ASP A 172 -2.62 16.96 -8.32
CA ASP A 172 -1.86 16.86 -9.56
C ASP A 172 -1.32 15.43 -9.75
N TYR A 173 -0.73 14.86 -8.69
CA TYR A 173 -0.19 13.49 -8.74
C TYR A 173 -1.28 12.43 -8.97
N ILE A 174 -2.45 12.58 -8.34
CA ILE A 174 -3.61 11.71 -8.58
C ILE A 174 -4.02 11.80 -10.05
N SER A 175 -4.16 13.01 -10.58
CA SER A 175 -4.55 13.26 -11.97
C SER A 175 -3.55 12.68 -12.97
N GLU A 176 -2.25 12.86 -12.72
CA GLU A 176 -1.17 12.26 -13.51
C GLU A 176 -1.19 10.73 -13.45
N THR A 177 -1.43 10.15 -12.27
CA THR A 177 -1.50 8.69 -12.08
C THR A 177 -2.69 8.10 -12.84
N ILE A 178 -3.87 8.72 -12.76
CA ILE A 178 -5.05 8.31 -13.53
C ILE A 178 -4.78 8.42 -15.04
N THR A 179 -4.12 9.50 -15.48
CA THR A 179 -3.77 9.68 -16.90
C THR A 179 -2.80 8.61 -17.37
N HIS A 180 -1.78 8.29 -16.57
CA HIS A 180 -0.84 7.22 -16.89
C HIS A 180 -1.52 5.85 -16.94
N TRP A 181 -2.35 5.54 -15.95
CA TRP A 181 -3.17 4.32 -15.91
C TRP A 181 -4.02 4.16 -17.19
N ARG A 182 -4.72 5.23 -17.61
CA ARG A 182 -5.50 5.25 -18.84
C ARG A 182 -4.64 5.10 -20.09
N SER A 183 -3.46 5.72 -20.13
CA SER A 183 -2.51 5.60 -21.26
C SER A 183 -1.98 4.17 -21.43
N CYS A 184 -1.85 3.41 -20.34
CA CYS A 184 -1.50 2.00 -20.37
C CYS A 184 -2.69 1.10 -20.76
N ASN A 185 -3.90 1.68 -20.80
CA ASN A 185 -5.15 0.97 -21.08
C ASN A 185 -5.32 -0.23 -20.14
N ILE A 186 -5.22 -0.02 -18.83
CA ILE A 186 -5.41 -1.07 -17.81
C ILE A 186 -6.70 -0.80 -17.02
N ASP A 187 -7.33 -1.87 -16.54
CA ASP A 187 -8.58 -1.85 -15.76
C ASP A 187 -8.29 -1.87 -14.25
N VAL A 188 -7.32 -2.70 -13.85
CA VAL A 188 -6.93 -2.99 -12.47
C VAL A 188 -5.41 -3.17 -12.38
N VAL A 189 -4.85 -3.05 -11.17
CA VAL A 189 -3.43 -3.32 -10.90
C VAL A 189 -3.26 -4.45 -9.90
N LEU A 190 -2.38 -5.39 -10.24
CA LEU A 190 -1.81 -6.41 -9.39
C LEU A 190 -0.46 -5.94 -8.85
N CYS A 191 -0.32 -5.84 -7.54
CA CYS A 191 0.94 -5.43 -6.92
C CYS A 191 1.24 -6.17 -5.62
N PRO A 192 2.51 -6.17 -5.16
CA PRO A 192 2.86 -6.80 -3.90
C PRO A 192 2.17 -6.12 -2.73
N VAL A 193 1.83 -6.88 -1.70
CA VAL A 193 1.55 -6.36 -0.35
C VAL A 193 2.71 -6.74 0.56
N VAL A 194 3.04 -5.87 1.50
CA VAL A 194 4.08 -6.13 2.49
C VAL A 194 3.77 -7.44 3.21
N GLY A 195 4.72 -8.37 3.17
CA GLY A 195 4.60 -9.69 3.77
C GLY A 195 5.95 -10.43 3.74
N PRO A 196 6.06 -11.58 4.42
CA PRO A 196 5.20 -12.12 5.49
C PRO A 196 5.03 -11.16 6.69
N ALA A 197 4.26 -11.57 7.70
CA ALA A 197 3.82 -10.74 8.84
C ALA A 197 4.87 -9.72 9.33
N TYR A 198 4.64 -8.44 9.04
CA TYR A 198 5.53 -7.35 9.40
C TYR A 198 4.75 -6.05 9.65
N ASN A 199 5.16 -5.31 10.68
CA ASN A 199 4.50 -4.07 11.11
C ASN A 199 4.97 -2.86 10.29
N PHE A 200 4.78 -2.90 8.97
CA PHE A 200 5.00 -1.74 8.10
C PHE A 200 3.92 -1.66 7.03
N THR A 201 3.28 -0.50 6.93
CA THR A 201 2.18 -0.27 5.98
C THR A 201 2.69 0.48 4.75
N TYR A 202 2.36 -0.04 3.58
CA TYR A 202 2.57 0.62 2.30
C TYR A 202 1.37 1.54 1.99
N SER A 203 1.61 2.86 1.86
CA SER A 203 0.54 3.88 1.88
C SER A 203 0.30 4.59 0.55
N LEU A 204 0.80 4.08 -0.58
CA LEU A 204 0.65 4.76 -1.88
C LEU A 204 -0.82 4.93 -2.27
N TYR A 205 -1.62 3.88 -2.18
CA TYR A 205 -3.03 3.92 -2.57
C TYR A 205 -3.92 4.67 -1.56
N ASN A 206 -3.44 4.89 -0.34
CA ASN A 206 -4.08 5.81 0.61
C ASN A 206 -3.91 7.27 0.16
N LEU A 207 -2.73 7.64 -0.37
CA LEU A 207 -2.52 8.97 -0.96
C LEU A 207 -3.37 9.16 -2.20
N LEU A 208 -3.45 8.14 -3.05
CA LEU A 208 -4.20 8.19 -4.30
C LEU A 208 -5.71 8.15 -4.09
N ASN A 209 -6.17 7.69 -2.93
CA ASN A 209 -7.57 7.39 -2.63
C ASN A 209 -8.17 6.39 -3.64
N PHE A 210 -7.43 5.32 -3.92
CA PHE A 210 -7.84 4.25 -4.85
C PHE A 210 -8.31 3.03 -4.04
N PRO A 211 -9.40 2.36 -4.45
CA PRO A 211 -9.81 1.11 -3.81
C PRO A 211 -8.71 0.06 -3.96
N ALA A 212 -8.30 -0.51 -2.83
CA ALA A 212 -7.26 -1.52 -2.76
C ALA A 212 -7.69 -2.63 -1.79
N GLY A 213 -7.67 -3.87 -2.27
CA GLY A 213 -7.95 -5.06 -1.46
C GLY A 213 -6.81 -6.08 -1.52
N VAL A 214 -6.78 -6.99 -0.56
CA VAL A 214 -5.69 -7.97 -0.41
C VAL A 214 -6.26 -9.37 -0.36
N VAL A 215 -5.66 -10.29 -1.12
CA VAL A 215 -6.08 -11.70 -1.22
C VAL A 215 -4.89 -12.60 -0.92
N PRO A 216 -5.01 -13.57 0.03
CA PRO A 216 -3.97 -14.58 0.26
C PRO A 216 -3.84 -15.52 -0.95
N VAL A 217 -2.62 -15.75 -1.42
CA VAL A 217 -2.36 -16.51 -2.66
C VAL A 217 -1.46 -17.71 -2.48
N SER A 218 -0.55 -17.68 -1.51
CA SER A 218 0.37 -18.79 -1.22
C SER A 218 0.82 -18.76 0.24
N THR A 219 1.75 -19.63 0.60
CA THR A 219 2.49 -19.59 1.86
C THR A 219 3.98 -19.52 1.56
N VAL A 220 4.76 -19.04 2.51
CA VAL A 220 6.24 -19.03 2.41
C VAL A 220 6.76 -20.46 2.34
N THR A 221 7.73 -20.71 1.46
CA THR A 221 8.41 -22.00 1.30
C THR A 221 9.83 -21.96 1.87
N ALA A 222 10.45 -23.13 2.06
CA ALA A 222 11.86 -23.22 2.43
C ALA A 222 12.80 -22.55 1.40
N ASP A 223 12.48 -22.63 0.10
CA ASP A 223 13.24 -21.96 -0.95
C ASP A 223 13.17 -20.43 -0.84
N ASP A 224 12.01 -19.88 -0.45
CA ASP A 224 11.88 -18.44 -0.21
C ASP A 224 12.78 -17.98 0.95
N GLU A 225 12.89 -18.79 2.02
CA GLU A 225 13.77 -18.51 3.17
C GLU A 225 15.25 -18.58 2.78
N GLU A 226 15.63 -19.54 1.92
CA GLU A 226 17.00 -19.63 1.41
C GLU A 226 17.34 -18.40 0.56
N GLU A 227 16.46 -18.00 -0.36
CA GLU A 227 16.66 -16.81 -1.19
C GLU A 227 16.66 -15.53 -0.34
N LEU A 228 15.88 -15.48 0.75
CA LEU A 228 15.81 -14.34 1.67
C LEU A 228 17.18 -14.06 2.32
N LYS A 229 18.05 -15.07 2.48
CA LYS A 229 19.43 -14.86 2.96
C LYS A 229 20.21 -13.90 2.06
N HIS A 230 19.88 -13.82 0.78
CA HIS A 230 20.51 -12.92 -0.19
C HIS A 230 19.80 -11.55 -0.30
N TYR A 231 18.68 -11.34 0.40
CA TYR A 231 17.97 -10.06 0.43
C TYR A 231 18.85 -8.94 0.99
N LYS A 232 18.89 -7.80 0.27
CA LYS A 232 19.64 -6.59 0.64
C LYS A 232 18.73 -5.37 0.85
N GLY A 233 17.61 -5.31 0.14
CA GLY A 233 16.78 -4.13 0.02
C GLY A 233 17.29 -3.13 -1.01
N VAL A 234 16.42 -2.22 -1.44
CA VAL A 234 16.72 -1.18 -2.44
C VAL A 234 17.79 -0.22 -1.92
N PHE A 235 17.68 0.16 -0.65
CA PHE A 235 18.47 1.22 -0.03
C PHE A 235 19.54 0.69 0.93
N GLN A 236 19.44 -0.58 1.32
CA GLN A 236 20.36 -1.30 2.22
C GLN A 236 20.53 -0.63 3.59
N ASP A 237 19.54 0.16 3.99
CA ASP A 237 19.54 0.90 5.24
C ASP A 237 18.94 0.08 6.40
N LYS A 238 18.76 0.72 7.56
CA LYS A 238 18.19 0.07 8.75
C LYS A 238 16.79 -0.50 8.49
N MET A 239 15.97 0.15 7.67
CA MET A 239 14.60 -0.33 7.40
C MET A 239 14.62 -1.61 6.56
N ASP A 240 15.51 -1.70 5.56
CA ASP A 240 15.65 -2.92 4.76
C ASP A 240 16.17 -4.10 5.59
N LYS A 241 17.13 -3.83 6.49
CA LYS A 241 17.64 -4.82 7.43
C LYS A 241 16.57 -5.28 8.43
N LEU A 242 15.75 -4.35 8.91
CA LEU A 242 14.63 -4.66 9.81
C LEU A 242 13.57 -5.50 9.13
N LEU A 243 13.21 -5.18 7.88
CA LEU A 243 12.28 -6.01 7.09
C LEU A 243 12.82 -7.43 6.97
N LYS A 244 14.07 -7.60 6.52
CA LYS A 244 14.70 -8.93 6.42
C LYS A 244 14.64 -9.69 7.74
N LYS A 245 15.03 -9.04 8.84
CA LYS A 245 15.03 -9.65 10.17
C LYS A 245 13.61 -10.05 10.59
N ALA A 246 12.62 -9.21 10.34
CA ALA A 246 11.26 -9.44 10.77
C ALA A 246 10.57 -10.59 10.03
N VAL A 247 10.93 -10.80 8.76
CA VAL A 247 10.33 -11.84 7.92
C VAL A 247 11.16 -13.13 7.83
N THR A 248 12.27 -13.23 8.58
CA THR A 248 13.07 -14.46 8.66
C THR A 248 12.35 -15.50 9.52
N GLY A 249 12.36 -16.77 9.09
CA GLY A 249 11.71 -17.86 9.80
C GLY A 249 10.18 -17.83 9.66
N ALA A 250 9.71 -17.38 8.50
CA ALA A 250 8.30 -17.21 8.17
C ALA A 250 7.72 -18.37 7.35
N GLU A 251 8.44 -19.49 7.20
CA GLU A 251 7.96 -20.68 6.49
C GLU A 251 6.54 -21.08 6.95
N GLY A 252 5.64 -21.32 5.98
CA GLY A 252 4.24 -21.64 6.22
C GLY A 252 3.33 -20.44 6.51
N LEU A 253 3.86 -19.24 6.76
CA LEU A 253 3.03 -18.03 6.90
C LEU A 253 2.39 -17.63 5.57
N PRO A 254 1.20 -16.99 5.60
CA PRO A 254 0.49 -16.60 4.39
C PRO A 254 1.23 -15.49 3.62
N VAL A 255 1.20 -15.61 2.31
CA VAL A 255 1.63 -14.62 1.34
C VAL A 255 0.40 -14.16 0.57
N ALA A 256 0.25 -12.85 0.40
CA ALA A 256 -0.88 -12.25 -0.27
C ALA A 256 -0.43 -11.35 -1.42
N VAL A 257 -1.37 -10.95 -2.26
CA VAL A 257 -1.20 -9.91 -3.29
C VAL A 257 -2.24 -8.82 -3.08
N GLN A 258 -1.94 -7.62 -3.56
CA GLN A 258 -2.85 -6.48 -3.55
C GLN A 258 -3.47 -6.29 -4.93
N CYS A 259 -4.77 -6.05 -4.93
CA CYS A 259 -5.62 -5.77 -6.08
C CYS A 259 -6.10 -4.32 -5.96
N VAL A 260 -5.93 -3.52 -7.01
CA VAL A 260 -6.25 -2.09 -6.99
C VAL A 260 -7.09 -1.73 -8.21
N ALA A 261 -8.06 -0.83 -8.06
CA ALA A 261 -8.80 -0.23 -9.16
C ALA A 261 -8.77 1.31 -9.10
N LEU A 262 -9.35 1.98 -10.09
CA LEU A 262 -9.52 3.43 -10.08
C LEU A 262 -10.53 3.90 -9.01
N PRO A 263 -10.54 5.20 -8.63
CA PRO A 263 -11.49 5.74 -7.65
C PRO A 263 -12.94 5.37 -7.98
N TRP A 264 -13.72 5.03 -6.95
CA TRP A 264 -15.14 4.65 -7.07
C TRP A 264 -15.40 3.42 -7.95
N GLN A 265 -14.43 2.51 -8.04
CA GLN A 265 -14.53 1.23 -8.76
C GLN A 265 -14.32 0.06 -7.81
N ASP A 266 -14.88 0.14 -6.61
CA ASP A 266 -14.79 -0.87 -5.56
C ASP A 266 -15.30 -2.24 -6.05
N GLU A 267 -16.37 -2.28 -6.84
CA GLU A 267 -16.93 -3.51 -7.42
C GLU A 267 -15.98 -4.15 -8.44
N VAL A 268 -15.26 -3.33 -9.23
CA VAL A 268 -14.23 -3.81 -10.16
C VAL A 268 -13.02 -4.35 -9.39
N CYS A 269 -12.63 -3.68 -8.30
CA CYS A 269 -11.59 -4.16 -7.40
C CYS A 269 -11.98 -5.51 -6.76
N LEU A 270 -13.19 -5.62 -6.21
CA LEU A 270 -13.71 -6.85 -5.62
C LEU A 270 -13.85 -7.98 -6.64
N ARG A 271 -14.30 -7.66 -7.85
CA ARG A 271 -14.32 -8.60 -8.96
C ARG A 271 -12.93 -9.15 -9.24
N PHE A 272 -11.93 -8.28 -9.35
CA PHE A 272 -10.56 -8.72 -9.60
C PHE A 272 -10.01 -9.56 -8.45
N MET A 273 -10.28 -9.17 -7.19
CA MET A 273 -9.96 -9.98 -6.02
C MET A 273 -10.61 -11.37 -6.09
N LYS A 274 -11.87 -11.44 -6.54
CA LYS A 274 -12.61 -12.70 -6.67
C LYS A 274 -11.98 -13.61 -7.71
N GLU A 275 -11.56 -13.05 -8.84
CA GLU A 275 -10.84 -13.77 -9.90
C GLU A 275 -9.53 -14.37 -9.37
N VAL A 276 -8.72 -13.57 -8.67
CA VAL A 276 -7.48 -14.03 -8.03
C VAL A 276 -7.76 -15.15 -7.02
N GLU A 277 -8.73 -14.96 -6.14
CA GLU A 277 -9.13 -15.96 -5.14
C GLU A 277 -9.54 -17.28 -5.81
N HIS A 278 -10.34 -17.21 -6.88
CA HIS A 278 -10.86 -18.36 -7.59
C HIS A 278 -9.74 -19.17 -8.25
N LEU A 279 -8.87 -18.52 -9.03
CA LEU A 279 -7.78 -19.18 -9.75
C LEU A 279 -6.76 -19.81 -8.79
N VAL A 280 -6.44 -19.13 -7.70
CA VAL A 280 -5.56 -19.70 -6.66
C VAL A 280 -6.20 -20.93 -6.01
N LYS A 281 -7.50 -20.88 -5.68
CA LYS A 281 -8.23 -22.03 -5.12
C LYS A 281 -8.27 -23.20 -6.10
N GLN A 282 -8.40 -22.96 -7.40
CA GLN A 282 -8.37 -24.00 -8.43
C GLN A 282 -7.00 -24.67 -8.54
N LYS A 283 -5.91 -23.90 -8.57
CA LYS A 283 -4.53 -24.42 -8.64
C LYS A 283 -4.19 -25.37 -7.46
N ARG A 284 -4.81 -25.14 -6.30
CA ARG A 284 -4.57 -25.93 -5.08
C ARG A 284 -5.39 -27.23 -5.00
N LYS A 285 -6.36 -27.43 -5.90
CA LYS A 285 -7.14 -28.67 -6.01
C LYS A 285 -6.44 -29.64 -6.94
#